data_AF-A0A2A3YAL9-F1
#
_entry.id   AF-A0A2A3YAL9-F1
#
_cell.length_a   1.000
_cell.length_b   1.000
_cell.length_c   1.000
_cell.angle_alpha   90.00
_cell.angle_beta   90.00
_cell.angle_gamma   90.00
#
_symmetry.space_group_name_H-M   'P 1'
#
loop_
_entity.id
_entity.type
_entity.pdbx_description
1 polymer ?
#
loop_
_entity_poly.entity_id
_entity_poly.type
_entity_poly.pdbx_seq_one_letter_code
_entity_poly.pdbx_strand_id
1 'polypeptide(L)'
;MAGRIVRSKTAERVTELLGSREGRKHLSQYGWVEGMPVVMSESQEALEDVMALVSVHGRAVLVAMLDPRSADPLFLHVSAPNPALSIVNNVAQGTSIGALFEAAEHEGMMTFRVKYWKYSAVAHLIPAYRATATEAQLSYRN
;
A
#
# COMPACT_ATOMS: atom_id res chain seq x y z
N MET A 1 1.47 35.00 2.80
CA MET A 1 0.39 34.20 2.18
C MET A 1 0.50 32.80 2.76
N ALA A 2 -0.54 32.30 3.43
CA ALA A 2 -0.52 31.01 4.13
C ALA A 2 -0.34 29.87 3.13
N GLY A 3 0.68 29.02 3.35
CA GLY A 3 0.98 27.85 2.53
C GLY A 3 -0.19 26.88 2.54
N ARG A 4 -0.93 26.82 1.43
CA ARG A 4 -1.93 25.79 1.19
C ARG A 4 -1.15 24.49 0.96
N ILE A 5 -1.11 23.62 1.97
CA ILE A 5 -0.59 22.26 1.81
C ILE A 5 -1.49 21.58 0.78
N VAL A 6 -1.05 21.52 -0.47
CA VAL A 6 -1.72 20.75 -1.51
C VAL A 6 -1.47 19.29 -1.17
N ARG A 7 -2.51 18.58 -0.72
CA ARG A 7 -2.42 17.13 -0.52
C ARG A 7 -2.24 16.50 -1.90
N SER A 8 -1.36 15.50 -2.01
CA SER A 8 -1.25 14.73 -3.24
C SER A 8 -2.59 14.03 -3.53
N LYS A 9 -2.90 13.78 -4.80
CA LYS A 9 -4.11 13.03 -5.17
C LYS A 9 -4.17 11.66 -4.48
N THR A 10 -3.02 11.00 -4.32
CA THR A 10 -2.91 9.76 -3.55
C THR A 10 -3.38 9.95 -2.11
N ALA A 11 -2.92 11.01 -1.44
CA ALA A 11 -3.33 11.30 -0.06
C ALA A 11 -4.83 11.57 0.05
N GLU A 12 -5.42 12.30 -0.90
CA GLU A 12 -6.86 12.55 -0.94
C GLU A 12 -7.65 11.25 -1.06
N ARG A 13 -7.33 10.39 -2.04
CA ARG A 13 -8.03 9.12 -2.27
C ARG A 13 -7.87 8.12 -1.14
N VAL A 14 -6.67 8.01 -0.59
CA VAL A 14 -6.41 7.13 0.56
C VAL A 14 -7.17 7.63 1.80
N THR A 15 -7.21 8.94 2.03
CA THR A 15 -7.98 9.53 3.14
C THR A 15 -9.48 9.30 2.96
N GLU A 16 -10.00 9.43 1.73
CA GLU A 16 -11.40 9.14 1.40
C GLU A 16 -11.76 7.69 1.74
N LEU A 17 -10.94 6.73 1.30
CA LEU A 17 -11.19 5.32 1.58
C LEU A 17 -11.11 5.00 3.07
N LEU A 18 -10.04 5.42 3.75
CA LEU A 18 -9.85 5.19 5.20
C LEU A 18 -10.88 5.96 6.05
N GLY A 19 -11.42 7.06 5.54
CA GLY A 19 -12.48 7.83 6.18
C GLY A 19 -13.83 7.13 6.13
N SER A 20 -14.07 6.28 5.12
CA SER A 20 -15.30 5.51 4.98
C SER A 20 -15.33 4.27 5.88
N ARG A 21 -16.50 3.97 6.47
CA ARG A 21 -16.69 2.76 7.28
C ARG A 21 -16.48 1.49 6.44
N GLU A 22 -17.02 1.47 5.23
CA GLU A 22 -16.93 0.31 4.34
C GLU A 22 -15.52 0.12 3.78
N GLY A 23 -14.80 1.20 3.45
CA GLY A 23 -13.39 1.13 3.08
C GLY A 23 -12.51 0.55 4.20
N ARG A 24 -12.71 1.00 5.45
CA ARG A 24 -12.03 0.39 6.62
C ARG A 24 -12.40 -1.09 6.79
N LYS A 25 -13.68 -1.44 6.65
CA LYS A 25 -14.15 -2.83 6.74
C LYS A 25 -13.51 -3.71 5.67
N HIS A 26 -13.47 -3.24 4.43
CA HIS A 26 -12.79 -3.90 3.31
C HIS A 26 -11.31 -4.12 3.61
N LEU A 27 -10.56 -3.06 3.94
CA LEU A 27 -9.13 -3.17 4.25
C LEU A 27 -8.86 -4.14 5.43
N SER A 28 -9.73 -4.15 6.44
CA SER A 28 -9.60 -5.03 7.61
C SER A 28 -9.69 -6.53 7.24
N GLN A 29 -10.44 -6.88 6.19
CA GLN A 29 -10.50 -8.26 5.69
C GLN A 29 -9.15 -8.75 5.13
N TYR A 30 -8.27 -7.82 4.77
CA TYR A 30 -6.95 -8.10 4.20
C TYR A 30 -5.79 -7.74 5.13
N GLY A 31 -6.06 -7.65 6.43
CA GLY A 31 -5.05 -7.51 7.48
C GLY A 31 -4.73 -6.08 7.92
N TRP A 32 -5.40 -5.07 7.35
CA TRP A 32 -5.30 -3.71 7.90
C TRP A 32 -5.92 -3.66 9.30
N VAL A 33 -5.30 -2.89 10.19
CA VAL A 33 -5.84 -2.60 11.52
C VAL A 33 -5.75 -1.10 11.78
N GLU A 34 -6.63 -0.60 12.64
CA GLU A 34 -6.59 0.81 13.03
C GLU A 34 -5.22 1.17 13.63
N GLY A 35 -4.69 2.31 13.19
CA GLY A 35 -3.35 2.74 13.56
C GLY A 35 -2.20 2.07 12.79
N MET A 36 -2.48 1.16 11.84
CA MET A 36 -1.46 0.68 10.89
C MET A 36 -0.94 1.86 10.05
N PRO A 37 0.40 2.05 9.91
CA PRO A 37 0.94 3.12 9.09
C PRO A 37 0.57 2.96 7.62
N VAL A 38 0.48 4.09 6.93
CA VAL A 38 0.27 4.13 5.49
C VAL A 38 1.41 4.93 4.85
N VAL A 39 2.17 4.28 3.98
CA VAL A 39 3.22 4.92 3.18
C VAL A 39 2.64 5.16 1.78
N MET A 40 2.64 6.41 1.35
CA MET A 40 2.15 6.79 0.02
C MET A 40 3.32 6.95 -0.93
N SER A 41 3.17 6.46 -2.15
CA SER A 41 4.22 6.46 -3.17
C SER A 41 3.63 6.70 -4.56
N GLU A 42 4.44 7.24 -5.47
CA GLU A 42 4.20 7.17 -6.91
C GLU A 42 4.69 5.84 -7.48
N SER A 43 4.07 5.36 -8.56
CA SER A 43 4.36 4.03 -9.13
C SER A 43 5.79 3.83 -9.61
N GLN A 44 6.47 4.93 -9.96
CA GLN A 44 7.83 4.94 -10.49
C GLN A 44 8.91 5.12 -9.40
N GLU A 45 8.51 5.37 -8.15
CA GLU A 45 9.47 5.47 -7.06
C GLU A 45 10.23 4.15 -6.87
N ALA A 46 11.51 4.26 -6.53
CA ALA A 46 12.36 3.11 -6.32
C ALA A 46 11.86 2.30 -5.13
N LEU A 47 11.73 0.98 -5.30
CA LEU A 47 11.26 0.09 -4.26
C LEU A 47 12.13 0.19 -2.99
N GLU A 48 13.44 0.35 -3.15
CA GLU A 48 14.37 0.48 -2.02
C GLU A 48 14.08 1.71 -1.16
N ASP A 49 13.73 2.84 -1.78
CA ASP A 49 13.42 4.09 -1.06
C ASP A 49 12.10 3.98 -0.31
N VAL A 50 11.07 3.42 -0.95
CA VAL A 50 9.77 3.16 -0.31
C VAL A 50 9.92 2.18 0.86
N MET A 51 10.70 1.11 0.68
CA MET A 51 10.95 0.13 1.74
C MET A 51 11.83 0.69 2.87
N ALA A 52 12.72 1.64 2.58
CA ALA A 52 13.46 2.37 3.62
C ALA A 52 12.49 3.16 4.53
N LEU A 53 11.47 3.81 3.96
CA LEU A 53 10.41 4.47 4.74
C LEU A 53 9.55 3.47 5.53
N VAL A 54 9.14 2.36 4.91
CA VAL A 54 8.42 1.27 5.59
C VAL A 54 9.19 0.76 6.81
N SER A 55 10.52 0.65 6.69
CA SER A 55 11.40 0.15 7.75
C SER A 55 11.36 1.00 9.02
N VAL A 56 11.10 2.31 8.90
CA VAL A 56 11.03 3.23 10.05
C VAL A 56 9.92 2.85 11.02
N HIS A 57 8.86 2.19 10.54
CA HIS A 57 7.72 1.84 11.37
C HIS A 57 7.91 0.58 12.21
N GLY A 58 8.83 -0.32 11.84
CA GLY A 58 9.13 -1.55 12.59
C GLY A 58 7.94 -2.54 12.74
N ARG A 59 6.87 -2.37 11.96
CA ARG A 59 5.65 -3.19 11.98
C ARG A 59 5.06 -3.29 10.58
N ALA A 60 3.97 -4.03 10.42
CA ALA A 60 3.26 -4.10 9.15
C ALA A 60 2.73 -2.71 8.72
N VAL A 61 2.72 -2.46 7.41
CA VAL A 61 2.39 -1.17 6.80
C VAL A 61 1.51 -1.40 5.57
N LEU A 62 0.59 -0.48 5.29
CA LEU A 62 -0.01 -0.36 3.96
C LEU A 62 0.83 0.56 3.11
N VAL A 63 1.32 0.07 1.98
CA VAL A 63 1.85 0.92 0.92
C VAL A 63 0.70 1.26 -0.01
N ALA A 64 0.51 2.53 -0.32
CA ALA A 64 -0.56 3.02 -1.16
C ALA A 64 -0.01 3.80 -2.35
N MET A 65 -0.57 3.55 -3.52
CA MET A 65 -0.31 4.33 -4.73
C MET A 65 -1.61 4.49 -5.52
N LEU A 66 -1.62 5.38 -6.50
CA LEU A 66 -2.69 5.39 -7.50
C LEU A 66 -2.29 4.49 -8.65
N ASP A 67 -3.23 3.66 -9.11
CA ASP A 67 -3.09 2.99 -10.41
C ASP A 67 -2.92 4.07 -11.51
N PRO A 68 -1.81 4.03 -12.28
CA PRO A 68 -1.57 4.98 -13.36
C PRO A 68 -2.67 5.00 -14.44
N ARG A 69 -3.46 3.92 -14.56
CA ARG A 69 -4.48 3.76 -15.60
C ARG A 69 -5.86 4.22 -15.15
N SER A 70 -6.30 3.82 -13.96
CA SER A 70 -7.64 4.12 -13.44
C SER A 70 -7.66 5.31 -12.48
N ALA A 71 -6.51 5.71 -11.92
CA ALA A 71 -6.40 6.63 -10.79
C ALA A 71 -7.13 6.15 -9.51
N ASP A 72 -7.46 4.86 -9.44
CA ASP A 72 -7.97 4.23 -8.23
C ASP A 72 -6.84 3.95 -7.23
N PRO A 73 -7.10 4.04 -5.91
CA PRO A 73 -6.10 3.73 -4.91
C PRO A 73 -5.85 2.21 -4.86
N LEU A 74 -4.59 1.82 -5.03
CA LEU A 74 -4.11 0.47 -4.82
C LEU A 74 -3.41 0.38 -3.47
N PHE A 75 -3.56 -0.75 -2.80
CA PHE A 75 -2.92 -1.01 -1.51
C PHE A 75 -2.15 -2.32 -1.54
N LEU A 76 -0.92 -2.28 -1.04
CA LEU A 76 -0.10 -3.44 -0.77
C LEU A 76 0.10 -3.52 0.74
N HIS A 77 -0.31 -4.64 1.34
CA HIS A 77 0.04 -4.91 2.72
C HIS A 77 1.47 -5.48 2.74
N VAL A 78 2.35 -4.87 3.52
CA VAL A 78 3.74 -5.28 3.68
C VAL A 78 4.00 -5.64 5.14
N SER A 79 4.45 -6.87 5.39
CA SER A 79 4.84 -7.30 6.74
C SER A 79 6.15 -6.66 7.18
N ALA A 80 6.42 -6.65 8.49
CA ALA A 80 7.79 -6.43 8.95
C ALA A 80 8.71 -7.58 8.47
N PRO A 81 10.00 -7.32 8.23
CA PRO A 81 10.99 -8.38 7.98
C PRO A 81 11.01 -9.39 9.14
N ASN A 82 10.97 -10.69 8.82
CA ASN A 82 10.76 -11.74 9.83
C ASN A 82 11.79 -12.87 9.71
N PRO A 83 12.55 -13.21 10.77
CA PRO A 83 13.53 -14.30 10.77
C PRO A 83 12.93 -15.70 10.56
N ALA A 84 11.61 -15.87 10.76
CA ALA A 84 10.92 -17.13 10.51
C ALA A 84 10.69 -17.41 9.01
N LEU A 85 10.87 -16.41 8.14
CA LEU A 85 10.73 -16.56 6.70
C LEU A 85 12.04 -17.05 6.06
N SER A 86 11.91 -17.86 5.02
CA SER A 86 13.03 -18.21 4.13
C SER A 86 13.65 -16.93 3.57
N ILE A 87 14.97 -16.83 3.70
CA ILE A 87 15.72 -15.67 3.21
C ILE A 87 15.85 -15.78 1.69
N VAL A 88 15.09 -14.95 0.95
CA VAL A 88 15.17 -14.88 -0.51
C VAL A 88 16.23 -13.90 -1.00
N ASN A 89 16.58 -14.00 -2.28
CA ASN A 89 17.45 -13.04 -2.94
C ASN A 89 16.83 -11.63 -2.92
N ASN A 90 17.70 -10.62 -2.99
CA ASN A 90 17.23 -9.26 -3.12
C ASN A 90 16.46 -9.09 -4.42
N VAL A 91 15.38 -8.31 -4.37
CA VAL A 91 14.76 -7.76 -5.58
C VAL A 91 15.83 -7.00 -6.37
N ALA A 92 15.74 -7.05 -7.70
CA ALA A 92 16.71 -6.42 -8.58
C ALA A 92 16.82 -4.91 -8.29
N GLN A 93 18.04 -4.38 -8.42
CA GLN A 93 18.26 -2.95 -8.28
C GLN A 93 17.49 -2.17 -9.36
N GLY A 94 16.90 -1.04 -8.99
CA GLY A 94 16.11 -0.21 -9.90
C GLY A 94 14.67 -0.70 -10.11
N THR A 95 14.23 -1.76 -9.44
CA THR A 95 12.82 -2.13 -9.40
C THR A 95 12.00 -1.01 -8.76
N SER A 96 10.91 -0.61 -9.40
CA SER A 96 9.96 0.37 -8.86
C SER A 96 8.95 -0.28 -7.93
N ILE A 97 8.30 0.51 -7.08
CA ILE A 97 7.18 0.01 -6.27
C ILE A 97 6.03 -0.51 -7.15
N GLY A 98 5.76 0.13 -8.30
CA GLY A 98 4.72 -0.32 -9.22
C GLY A 98 4.96 -1.75 -9.74
N ALA A 99 6.21 -2.10 -10.03
CA ALA A 99 6.55 -3.46 -10.42
C ALA A 99 6.29 -4.49 -9.30
N LEU A 100 6.43 -4.10 -8.02
CA LEU A 100 6.06 -4.97 -6.90
C LEU A 100 4.54 -5.16 -6.81
N PHE A 101 3.75 -4.12 -7.08
CA PHE A 101 2.29 -4.23 -7.17
C PHE A 101 1.86 -5.18 -8.29
N GLU A 102 2.46 -5.05 -9.49
CA GLU A 102 2.18 -5.95 -10.62
C GLU A 102 2.56 -7.40 -10.31
N ALA A 103 3.71 -7.64 -9.68
CA ALA A 103 4.11 -8.98 -9.24
C ALA A 103 3.13 -9.58 -8.22
N ALA A 104 2.72 -8.78 -7.22
CA ALA A 104 1.77 -9.21 -6.20
C ALA A 104 0.36 -9.46 -6.77
N GLU A 105 -0.04 -8.78 -7.84
CA GLU A 105 -1.31 -9.05 -8.54
C GLU A 105 -1.32 -10.46 -9.16
N HIS A 106 -0.19 -10.89 -9.73
CA HIS A 106 -0.05 -12.20 -10.36
C HIS A 106 0.13 -13.34 -9.35
N GLU A 107 0.88 -13.10 -8.27
CA GLU A 107 1.25 -14.15 -7.29
C GLU A 107 0.30 -14.20 -6.08
N GLY A 108 -0.50 -13.14 -5.85
CA GLY A 108 -1.37 -12.97 -4.69
C GLY A 108 -0.61 -12.60 -3.43
N MET A 109 0.33 -13.44 -3.00
CA MET A 109 1.20 -13.22 -1.84
C MET A 109 2.63 -13.59 -2.18
N MET A 110 3.54 -12.64 -2.07
CA MET A 110 4.94 -12.80 -2.44
C MET A 110 5.87 -12.58 -1.26
N THR A 111 6.90 -13.43 -1.17
CA THR A 111 8.02 -13.22 -0.24
C THR A 111 9.14 -12.49 -0.98
N PHE A 112 9.58 -11.36 -0.44
CA PHE A 112 10.61 -10.53 -1.06
C PHE A 112 11.62 -10.02 -0.04
N ARG A 113 12.74 -9.50 -0.52
CA ARG A 113 13.76 -8.86 0.32
C ARG A 113 14.38 -7.69 -0.44
N VAL A 114 14.60 -6.56 0.24
CA VAL A 114 15.41 -5.45 -0.31
C VAL A 114 16.81 -5.46 0.29
N LYS A 115 17.75 -4.79 -0.38
CA LYS A 115 19.19 -4.82 -0.08
C LYS A 115 19.55 -4.58 1.40
N TYR A 116 18.82 -3.70 2.09
CA TYR A 116 19.11 -3.29 3.46
C TYR A 116 18.40 -4.14 4.52
N TRP A 117 17.61 -5.14 4.12
CA TRP A 117 16.95 -6.06 5.05
C TRP A 117 17.73 -7.34 5.25
N LYS A 118 17.92 -7.70 6.52
CA LYS A 118 18.52 -8.99 6.91
C LYS A 118 17.60 -10.17 6.60
N TYR A 119 16.29 -9.98 6.81
CA TYR A 119 15.27 -11.00 6.66
C TYR A 119 14.28 -10.62 5.56
N SER A 120 13.59 -11.62 5.01
CA SER A 120 12.53 -11.39 4.04
C SER A 120 11.26 -10.85 4.69
N ALA A 121 10.41 -10.23 3.88
CA ALA A 121 9.07 -9.79 4.24
C ALA A 121 8.06 -10.39 3.25
N VAL A 122 6.78 -10.32 3.62
CA VAL A 122 5.67 -10.72 2.76
C VAL A 122 4.94 -9.47 2.29
N ALA A 123 4.64 -9.44 1.00
CA ALA A 123 3.74 -8.47 0.39
C ALA A 123 2.53 -9.19 -0.21
N HIS A 124 1.34 -8.65 -0.03
CA HIS A 124 0.16 -9.09 -0.77
C HIS A 124 -0.68 -7.90 -1.22
N LEU A 125 -1.21 -8.00 -2.43
CA LEU A 125 -2.09 -6.99 -2.98
C LEU A 125 -3.44 -7.07 -2.28
N ILE A 126 -3.95 -5.91 -1.86
CA ILE A 126 -5.33 -5.80 -1.40
C ILE A 126 -6.19 -5.51 -2.63
N PRO A 127 -7.23 -6.33 -2.92
CA PRO A 127 -8.14 -6.06 -4.03
C PRO A 127 -8.72 -4.65 -3.94
N ALA A 128 -8.84 -3.98 -5.10
CA ALA A 128 -9.41 -2.63 -5.15
C ALA A 128 -10.82 -2.60 -4.54
N TYR A 129 -11.08 -1.61 -3.68
CA TYR A 129 -12.42 -1.39 -3.15
C TYR A 129 -13.31 -0.81 -4.25
N ARG A 130 -14.38 -1.53 -4.58
CA ARG A 130 -15.42 -1.04 -5.50
C ARG A 130 -16.68 -0.76 -4.69
N ALA A 131 -16.98 0.52 -4.48
CA ALA A 131 -18.25 0.92 -3.88
C ALA A 131 -19.40 0.41 -4.75
N THR A 132 -20.40 -0.22 -4.15
CA THR A 132 -21.60 -0.59 -4.91
C THR A 132 -22.42 0.67 -5.25
N ALA A 133 -23.19 0.64 -6.34
CA ALA A 133 -23.95 1.82 -6.81
C ALA A 133 -24.90 2.41 -5.74
N THR A 134 -25.39 1.58 -4.82
CA THR A 134 -26.23 1.98 -3.69
C THR A 134 -25.44 2.76 -2.62
N GLU A 135 -24.15 2.50 -2.46
CA GLU A 135 -23.27 3.14 -1.46
C GLU A 135 -22.85 4.54 -1.90
N ALA A 136 -22.57 4.73 -3.19
CA ALA A 136 -22.27 6.05 -3.75
C ALA A 136 -23.43 7.03 -3.55
N GLN A 137 -24.69 6.57 -3.58
CA GLN A 137 -25.86 7.42 -3.35
C GLN A 137 -26.06 7.82 -1.87
N LEU A 138 -25.53 7.04 -0.92
CA LEU A 138 -25.65 7.31 0.52
C LEU A 138 -24.53 8.23 1.03
N SER A 139 -23.36 8.23 0.41
CA SER A 139 -22.26 9.14 0.78
C SER A 139 -22.54 10.60 0.39
N TYR A 140 -23.35 10.86 -0.64
CA TYR A 140 -23.78 12.22 -1.03
C TYR A 140 -24.93 12.79 -0.17
N ARG A 141 -25.46 12.05 0.81
CA ARG A 141 -26.61 12.48 1.65
C ARG A 141 -26.24 12.89 3.08
N ASN A 142 -24.95 12.93 3.45
CA ASN A 142 -24.50 13.39 4.76
C ASN A 142 -23.52 14.55 4.66
#